data_AF-A0A811L204-F1
#
_entry.id   AF-A0A811L204-F1
#
_cell.length_a   1.000
_cell.length_b   1.000
_cell.length_c   1.000
_cell.angle_alpha   90.00
_cell.angle_beta   90.00
_cell.angle_gamma   90.00
#
_symmetry.space_group_name_H-M   'P 1'
#
loop_
_entity.id
_entity.type
_entity.pdbx_description
1 polymer ?
#
loop_
_entity_poly.entity_id
_entity_poly.type
_entity_poly.pdbx_seq_one_letter_code
_entity_poly.pdbx_strand_id
1 'polypeptide(L)'
;MAFRRRRHYEHETNNIVVKILLGIFLLSVFYISIKAILYILFDTDNDIEVRLRKAAEPCSSPRYAILCNCFYQSSVVVGMWLLRTARLRLPYHRFQSQTLSESFEIKQSQKIAVMYPVVLVCFILGCLGLPCEALTVYIAFAKDLSPIWMELYRMFINLDYFFISLYTIFATLYAYWKFGIIIKLQPKKVHYKDNAKEIEVYFNSLVFDWEDKYRKRYCI
;
A
#
# COMPACT_ATOMS: atom_id res chain seq x y z
N MET A 1 -29.33 17.30 5.15
CA MET A 1 -29.02 15.97 4.59
C MET A 1 -27.52 15.65 4.47
N ALA A 2 -26.67 16.58 4.05
CA ALA A 2 -25.22 16.35 3.86
C ALA A 2 -24.48 15.88 5.13
N PHE A 3 -24.80 16.42 6.32
CA PHE A 3 -24.23 15.98 7.60
C PHE A 3 -24.71 14.58 8.05
N ARG A 4 -25.92 14.18 7.68
CA ARG A 4 -26.45 12.83 7.97
C ARG A 4 -25.73 11.77 7.13
N ARG A 5 -25.41 12.10 5.88
CA ARG A 5 -24.55 11.28 5.01
C ARG A 5 -23.08 11.29 5.46
N ARG A 6 -22.57 12.40 6.02
CA ARG A 6 -21.21 12.51 6.60
C ARG A 6 -20.91 11.41 7.62
N ARG A 7 -21.88 11.04 8.47
CA ARG A 7 -21.76 9.91 9.42
C ARG A 7 -21.68 8.54 8.74
N HIS A 8 -22.35 8.36 7.60
CA HIS A 8 -22.32 7.10 6.85
C HIS A 8 -20.97 6.92 6.13
N TYR A 9 -20.44 8.00 5.55
CA TYR A 9 -19.14 8.02 4.86
C TYR A 9 -17.93 8.00 5.82
N GLU A 10 -18.00 8.62 7.01
CA GLU A 10 -16.95 8.51 8.02
C GLU A 10 -16.87 7.14 8.72
N HIS A 11 -17.92 6.32 8.60
CA HIS A 11 -17.98 4.96 9.13
C HIS A 11 -17.93 3.88 8.06
N GLU A 12 -17.77 4.25 6.77
CA GLU A 12 -17.48 3.27 5.74
C GLU A 12 -16.08 2.69 6.02
N THR A 13 -16.06 1.52 6.65
CA THR A 13 -14.88 0.68 6.89
C THR A 13 -14.41 0.01 5.60
N ASN A 14 -14.58 0.68 4.46
CA ASN A 14 -14.14 0.19 3.17
C ASN A 14 -12.65 0.45 3.06
N ASN A 15 -11.87 -0.44 3.67
CA ASN A 15 -10.42 -0.33 3.75
C ASN A 15 -9.84 -0.76 2.40
N ILE A 16 -9.92 0.13 1.40
CA ILE A 16 -9.47 -0.09 0.01
C ILE A 16 -8.03 -0.64 0.00
N VAL A 17 -7.18 -0.15 0.90
CA VAL A 17 -5.80 -0.62 1.05
C VAL A 17 -5.72 -2.11 1.39
N VAL A 18 -6.60 -2.61 2.25
CA VAL A 18 -6.67 -4.03 2.62
C VAL A 18 -7.18 -4.88 1.45
N LYS A 19 -8.15 -4.37 0.68
CA LYS A 19 -8.63 -5.05 -0.53
C LYS A 19 -7.53 -5.17 -1.59
N ILE A 20 -6.75 -4.10 -1.78
CA ILE A 20 -5.60 -4.09 -2.70
C ILE A 20 -4.53 -5.08 -2.21
N LEU A 21 -4.17 -5.06 -0.92
CA LEU A 21 -3.21 -6.01 -0.34
C LEU A 21 -3.67 -7.47 -0.49
N LEU A 22 -4.94 -7.74 -0.21
CA LEU A 22 -5.53 -9.08 -0.37
C LEU A 22 -5.52 -9.51 -1.84
N GLY A 23 -5.84 -8.61 -2.77
CA GLY A 23 -5.78 -8.88 -4.21
C GLY A 23 -4.37 -9.23 -4.68
N ILE A 24 -3.36 -8.47 -4.23
CA ILE A 24 -1.95 -8.75 -4.54
C ILE A 24 -1.53 -10.11 -3.95
N PHE A 25 -1.93 -10.41 -2.71
CA PHE A 25 -1.65 -11.70 -2.07
C PHE A 25 -2.28 -12.87 -2.83
N LEU A 26 -3.53 -12.76 -3.27
CA LEU A 26 -4.17 -13.81 -4.07
C LEU A 26 -3.48 -14.00 -5.42
N LEU A 27 -3.05 -12.89 -6.04
CA LEU A 27 -2.35 -12.93 -7.34
C LEU A 27 -0.97 -13.58 -7.23
N SER A 28 -0.24 -13.35 -6.13
CA SER A 28 1.05 -14.00 -5.88
C SER A 28 0.89 -15.50 -5.58
N VAL A 29 -0.11 -15.89 -4.78
CA VAL A 29 -0.43 -17.31 -4.55
C VAL A 29 -0.79 -17.99 -5.88
N PHE A 30 -1.66 -17.37 -6.69
CA PHE A 30 -2.05 -17.89 -7.99
C PHE A 30 -0.85 -18.08 -8.94
N TYR A 31 0.06 -17.11 -8.99
CA TYR A 31 1.28 -17.20 -9.80
C TYR A 31 2.20 -18.36 -9.34
N ILE A 32 2.43 -18.49 -8.03
CA ILE A 32 3.24 -19.58 -7.46
C ILE A 32 2.58 -20.93 -7.76
N SER A 33 1.26 -21.04 -7.62
CA SER A 33 0.50 -22.26 -7.93
C SER A 33 0.63 -22.66 -9.40
N ILE A 34 0.47 -21.72 -10.34
CA ILE A 34 0.66 -22.00 -11.78
C ILE A 34 2.08 -22.50 -12.03
N LYS A 35 3.08 -21.80 -11.50
CA LYS A 35 4.49 -22.17 -11.68
C LYS A 35 4.75 -23.58 -11.14
N ALA A 36 4.27 -23.89 -9.93
CA ALA A 36 4.38 -25.22 -9.34
C ALA A 36 3.70 -26.30 -10.19
N ILE A 37 2.50 -26.05 -10.71
CA ILE A 37 1.79 -26.99 -11.60
C ILE A 37 2.59 -27.23 -12.88
N LEU A 38 3.13 -26.19 -13.50
CA LEU A 38 3.95 -26.31 -14.70
C LEU A 38 5.21 -27.15 -14.46
N TYR A 39 5.92 -26.94 -13.34
CA TYR A 39 7.09 -27.75 -13.00
C TYR A 39 6.73 -29.22 -12.69
N ILE A 40 5.57 -29.47 -12.07
CA ILE A 40 5.11 -30.84 -11.81
C ILE A 40 4.78 -31.57 -13.12
N LEU A 41 4.13 -30.88 -14.07
CA LEU A 41 3.65 -31.49 -15.32
C LEU A 41 4.75 -31.64 -16.39
N PHE A 42 5.69 -30.70 -16.47
CA PHE A 42 6.62 -30.61 -17.60
C PHE A 42 8.10 -30.82 -17.25
N ASP A 43 8.49 -30.76 -15.97
CA ASP A 43 9.89 -31.01 -15.58
C ASP A 43 10.17 -32.52 -15.46
N THR A 44 11.29 -32.97 -16.01
CA THR A 44 11.67 -34.39 -16.10
C THR A 44 12.49 -34.88 -14.92
N ASP A 45 12.83 -34.01 -13.96
CA ASP A 45 13.62 -34.39 -12.78
C ASP A 45 12.90 -35.44 -11.92
N ASN A 46 13.57 -36.49 -11.47
CA ASN A 46 12.91 -37.62 -10.79
C ASN A 46 12.36 -37.31 -9.39
N ASP A 47 12.76 -36.21 -8.75
CA ASP A 47 12.42 -35.91 -7.36
C ASP A 47 11.48 -34.71 -7.20
N ILE A 48 10.39 -34.90 -6.46
CA ILE A 48 9.33 -33.89 -6.26
C ILE A 48 9.88 -32.68 -5.48
N GLU A 49 10.79 -32.92 -4.53
CA GLU A 49 11.42 -31.84 -3.76
C GLU A 49 12.24 -30.90 -4.65
N VAL A 50 12.96 -31.46 -5.62
CA VAL A 50 13.77 -30.68 -6.57
C VAL A 50 12.86 -29.84 -7.49
N ARG A 51 11.73 -30.41 -7.94
CA ARG A 51 10.74 -29.68 -8.76
C ARG A 51 10.08 -28.53 -7.98
N LEU A 52 9.68 -28.77 -6.73
CA LEU A 52 9.10 -27.74 -5.87
C LEU A 52 10.12 -26.65 -5.54
N ARG A 53 11.38 -27.03 -5.33
CA ARG A 53 12.47 -26.07 -5.11
C ARG A 53 12.69 -25.19 -6.34
N LYS A 54 12.72 -25.74 -7.55
CA LYS A 54 12.79 -24.96 -8.81
C LYS A 54 11.57 -24.07 -9.03
N ALA A 55 10.38 -24.54 -8.66
CA ALA A 55 9.15 -23.73 -8.72
C ALA A 55 9.21 -22.54 -7.74
N ALA A 56 9.76 -22.75 -6.55
CA ALA A 56 9.99 -21.71 -5.55
C ALA A 56 11.19 -20.81 -5.89
N GLU A 57 12.13 -21.28 -6.72
CA GLU A 57 13.35 -20.57 -7.02
C GLU A 57 13.05 -19.31 -7.86
N PRO A 58 13.58 -18.15 -7.46
CA PRO A 58 13.38 -16.92 -8.22
C PRO A 58 13.94 -17.00 -9.64
N CYS A 59 13.42 -16.13 -10.53
CA CYS A 59 13.68 -16.20 -11.97
C CYS A 59 15.17 -16.35 -12.33
N SER A 60 15.48 -17.43 -13.06
CA SER A 60 16.83 -17.78 -13.50
C SER A 60 17.38 -16.88 -14.61
N SER A 61 16.52 -16.12 -15.30
CA SER A 61 16.91 -15.27 -16.44
C SER A 61 17.40 -13.88 -15.97
N PRO A 62 18.68 -13.53 -16.17
CA PRO A 62 19.23 -12.21 -15.81
C PRO A 62 18.52 -11.06 -16.52
N ARG A 63 18.09 -11.26 -17.78
CA ARG A 63 17.37 -10.25 -18.56
C ARG A 63 16.00 -9.93 -17.97
N TYR A 64 15.31 -10.96 -17.48
CA TYR A 64 14.02 -10.78 -16.80
C TYR A 64 14.21 -10.05 -15.46
N ALA A 65 15.26 -10.39 -14.71
CA ALA A 65 15.59 -9.72 -13.46
C ALA A 65 15.86 -8.21 -13.65
N ILE A 66 16.58 -7.81 -14.71
CA ILE A 66 16.78 -6.39 -15.06
C ILE A 66 15.45 -5.68 -15.29
N LEU A 67 14.57 -6.29 -16.08
CA LEU A 67 13.26 -5.71 -16.38
C LEU A 67 12.42 -5.54 -15.12
N CYS A 68 12.38 -6.54 -14.24
CA CYS A 68 11.72 -6.45 -12.94
C CYS A 68 12.31 -5.33 -12.07
N ASN A 69 13.64 -5.21 -11.99
CA ASN A 69 14.31 -4.16 -11.23
C ASN A 69 14.00 -2.77 -11.78
N CYS A 70 13.97 -2.59 -13.11
CA CYS A 70 13.57 -1.33 -13.74
C CYS A 70 12.13 -0.92 -13.36
N PHE A 71 11.18 -1.87 -13.41
CA PHE A 71 9.80 -1.62 -12.96
C PHE A 71 9.72 -1.33 -11.46
N TYR A 72 10.51 -2.03 -10.66
CA TYR A 72 10.58 -1.79 -9.22
C TYR A 72 11.12 -0.38 -8.92
N GLN A 73 12.30 -0.01 -9.42
CA GLN A 73 12.92 1.30 -9.18
C GLN A 73 12.01 2.45 -9.63
N SER A 74 11.41 2.35 -10.83
CA SER A 74 10.47 3.36 -11.31
C SER A 74 9.23 3.47 -10.41
N SER A 75 8.65 2.34 -9.98
CA SER A 75 7.49 2.34 -9.07
C SER A 75 7.80 2.97 -7.71
N VAL A 76 9.00 2.69 -7.14
CA VAL A 76 9.40 3.21 -5.84
C VAL A 76 9.70 4.71 -5.93
N VAL A 77 10.38 5.17 -6.98
CA VAL A 77 10.66 6.60 -7.21
C VAL A 77 9.35 7.39 -7.36
N VAL A 78 8.42 6.91 -8.18
CA VAL A 78 7.10 7.54 -8.36
C VAL A 78 6.31 7.52 -7.05
N GLY A 79 6.29 6.39 -6.33
CA GLY A 79 5.64 6.26 -5.04
C GLY A 79 6.19 7.22 -3.98
N MET A 80 7.51 7.34 -3.90
CA MET A 80 8.21 8.29 -3.02
C MET A 80 7.83 9.73 -3.34
N TRP A 81 7.85 10.10 -4.63
CA TRP A 81 7.50 11.46 -5.07
C TRP A 81 6.05 11.81 -4.75
N LEU A 82 5.11 10.90 -5.06
CA LEU A 82 3.68 11.10 -4.79
C LEU A 82 3.41 11.21 -3.29
N LEU A 83 3.95 10.30 -2.46
CA LEU A 83 3.72 10.32 -1.01
C LEU A 83 4.40 11.50 -0.33
N ARG A 84 5.60 11.90 -0.76
CA ARG A 84 6.27 13.11 -0.26
C ARG A 84 5.45 14.35 -0.59
N THR A 85 4.99 14.47 -1.83
CA THR A 85 4.15 15.59 -2.28
C THR A 85 2.84 15.64 -1.50
N ALA A 86 2.19 14.49 -1.33
CA ALA A 86 0.98 14.36 -0.52
C ALA A 86 1.22 14.80 0.94
N ARG A 87 2.31 14.33 1.57
CA ARG A 87 2.64 14.69 2.95
C ARG A 87 2.89 16.18 3.14
N LEU A 88 3.48 16.86 2.15
CA LEU A 88 3.76 18.30 2.21
C LEU A 88 2.53 19.15 1.89
N ARG A 89 1.74 18.77 0.88
CA ARG A 89 0.63 19.60 0.36
C ARG A 89 -0.72 19.35 1.03
N LEU A 90 -1.02 18.13 1.47
CA LEU A 90 -2.31 17.81 2.08
C LEU A 90 -2.63 18.59 3.37
N PRO A 91 -1.66 18.92 4.25
CA PRO A 91 -1.94 19.79 5.41
C PRO A 91 -2.41 21.18 4.98
N TYR A 92 -1.83 21.73 3.92
CA TYR A 92 -2.20 23.05 3.39
C TYR A 92 -3.61 23.03 2.78
N HIS A 93 -3.92 22.03 1.96
CA HIS A 93 -5.26 21.90 1.35
C HIS A 93 -6.38 21.64 2.37
N ARG A 94 -6.07 21.05 3.53
CA ARG A 94 -7.05 20.84 4.61
C ARG A 94 -7.66 22.14 5.12
N PHE A 95 -6.90 23.24 5.12
CA PHE A 95 -7.39 24.55 5.56
C PHE A 95 -8.15 25.31 4.47
N GLN A 96 -8.04 24.86 3.22
CA GLN A 96 -8.69 25.49 2.06
C GLN A 96 -9.90 24.71 1.54
N SER A 97 -10.20 23.52 2.08
CA SER A 97 -11.32 22.71 1.61
C SER A 97 -12.65 23.42 1.82
N GLN A 98 -13.38 23.68 0.73
CA GLN A 98 -14.66 24.37 0.76
C GLN A 98 -15.82 23.38 0.80
N THR A 99 -15.63 22.19 0.21
CA THR A 99 -16.66 21.16 0.14
C THR A 99 -16.40 20.00 1.10
N LEU A 100 -17.50 19.34 1.45
CA LEU A 100 -17.52 18.23 2.39
C LEU A 100 -16.88 16.96 1.79
N SER A 101 -16.96 16.80 0.46
CA SER A 101 -16.27 15.78 -0.33
C SER A 101 -14.76 16.01 -0.41
N GLU A 102 -14.30 17.24 -0.65
CA GLU A 102 -12.86 17.58 -0.65
C GLU A 102 -12.21 17.27 0.70
N SER A 103 -12.86 17.69 1.78
CA SER A 103 -12.36 17.45 3.14
C SER A 103 -12.23 15.94 3.44
N PHE A 104 -13.12 15.12 2.88
CA PHE A 104 -13.06 13.66 3.00
C PHE A 104 -11.91 13.06 2.18
N GLU A 105 -11.78 13.44 0.91
CA GLU A 105 -10.68 12.98 0.05
C GLU A 105 -9.31 13.36 0.61
N ILE A 106 -9.17 14.58 1.13
CA ILE A 106 -7.95 15.03 1.81
C ILE A 106 -7.67 14.18 3.04
N LYS A 107 -8.68 13.88 3.87
CA LYS A 107 -8.54 13.02 5.05
C LYS A 107 -8.16 11.58 4.67
N GLN A 108 -8.68 11.05 3.57
CA GLN A 108 -8.34 9.71 3.07
C GLN A 108 -6.91 9.67 2.51
N SER A 109 -6.53 10.66 1.71
CA SER A 109 -5.17 10.81 1.19
C SER A 109 -4.15 11.02 2.31
N GLN A 110 -4.50 11.72 3.39
CA GLN A 110 -3.66 11.86 4.57
C GLN A 110 -3.44 10.51 5.29
N LYS A 111 -4.46 9.65 5.35
CA LYS A 111 -4.29 8.28 5.90
C LYS A 111 -3.33 7.44 5.07
N ILE A 112 -3.36 7.58 3.74
CA ILE A 112 -2.44 6.88 2.84
C ILE A 112 -1.01 7.45 2.95
N ALA A 113 -0.86 8.76 3.13
CA ALA A 113 0.45 9.41 3.30
C ALA A 113 1.25 8.90 4.52
N VAL A 114 0.59 8.25 5.48
CA VAL A 114 1.24 7.55 6.61
C VAL A 114 2.12 6.38 6.14
N MET A 115 1.92 5.87 4.92
CA MET A 115 2.76 4.83 4.32
C MET A 115 4.12 5.31 3.82
N TYR A 116 4.40 6.61 3.86
CA TYR A 116 5.69 7.16 3.44
C TYR A 116 6.92 6.47 4.07
N PRO A 117 6.97 6.17 5.38
CA PRO A 117 8.12 5.47 5.98
C PRO A 117 8.31 4.06 5.41
N VAL A 118 7.22 3.36 5.05
CA VAL A 118 7.28 2.04 4.43
C VAL A 118 7.89 2.14 3.04
N VAL A 119 7.48 3.12 2.24
CA VAL A 119 8.05 3.33 0.91
C VAL A 119 9.51 3.83 1.00
N LEU A 120 9.86 4.62 2.01
CA LEU A 120 11.25 5.04 2.26
C LEU A 120 12.16 3.85 2.58
N VAL A 121 11.71 2.92 3.43
CA VAL A 121 12.47 1.68 3.71
C VAL A 121 12.62 0.84 2.43
N CYS A 122 11.57 0.76 1.62
CA CYS A 122 11.63 0.11 0.30
C CYS A 122 12.70 0.75 -0.58
N PHE A 123 12.72 2.09 -0.67
CA PHE A 123 13.72 2.83 -1.44
C PHE A 123 15.14 2.57 -0.96
N ILE A 124 15.38 2.56 0.36
CA ILE A 124 16.71 2.26 0.92
C ILE A 124 17.16 0.85 0.52
N LEU A 125 16.27 -0.14 0.61
CA LEU A 125 16.57 -1.51 0.16
C LEU A 125 16.87 -1.57 -1.34
N GLY A 126 16.10 -0.84 -2.15
CA GLY A 126 16.36 -0.69 -3.59
C GLY A 126 17.73 -0.08 -3.91
N CYS A 127 18.18 0.89 -3.12
CA CYS A 127 19.54 1.45 -3.24
C CYS A 127 20.62 0.44 -2.83
N LEU A 128 20.39 -0.33 -1.77
CA LEU A 128 21.32 -1.39 -1.33
C LEU A 128 21.42 -2.54 -2.33
N GLY A 129 20.38 -2.77 -3.15
CA GLY A 129 20.36 -3.76 -4.23
C GLY A 129 21.06 -3.33 -5.53
N LEU A 130 21.47 -2.06 -5.68
CA LEU A 130 22.15 -1.58 -6.89
C LEU A 130 23.42 -2.36 -7.29
N PRO A 131 24.27 -2.86 -6.36
CA PRO A 131 25.39 -3.72 -6.70
C PRO A 131 24.94 -5.05 -7.33
N CYS A 132 23.84 -5.65 -6.86
CA CYS A 132 23.24 -6.84 -7.47
C CYS A 132 22.72 -6.53 -8.88
N GLU A 133 22.08 -5.38 -9.06
CA GLU A 133 21.58 -4.93 -10.35
C GLU A 133 22.72 -4.72 -11.36
N ALA A 134 23.81 -4.08 -10.94
CA ALA A 134 25.01 -3.90 -11.77
C ALA A 134 25.62 -5.25 -12.19
N LEU A 135 25.70 -6.21 -11.27
CA LEU A 135 26.15 -7.58 -11.57
C LEU A 135 25.21 -8.28 -12.57
N THR A 136 23.91 -8.11 -12.40
CA THR A 136 22.90 -8.71 -13.28
C THR A 136 22.99 -8.14 -14.70
N VAL A 137 23.19 -6.83 -14.83
CA VAL A 137 23.45 -6.16 -16.12
C VAL A 137 24.72 -6.70 -16.76
N TYR A 138 25.82 -6.77 -16.00
CA TYR A 138 27.07 -7.33 -16.51
C TYR A 138 26.86 -8.75 -17.06
N ILE A 139 26.18 -9.62 -16.31
CA ILE A 139 25.92 -11.01 -16.70
C ILE A 139 24.97 -11.11 -17.90
N ALA A 140 23.97 -10.24 -18.02
CA ALA A 140 23.03 -10.27 -19.13
C ALA A 140 23.64 -9.91 -20.48
N PHE A 141 24.72 -9.12 -20.48
CA PHE A 141 25.39 -8.61 -21.68
C PHE A 141 26.81 -9.18 -21.90
N ALA A 142 27.40 -9.84 -20.91
CA ALA A 142 28.67 -10.55 -21.09
C ALA A 142 28.51 -11.76 -22.04
N LYS A 143 29.44 -11.88 -22.99
CA LYS A 143 29.45 -12.98 -23.98
C LYS A 143 30.09 -14.27 -23.44
N ASP A 144 31.07 -14.15 -22.55
CA ASP A 144 31.76 -15.28 -21.92
C ASP A 144 31.59 -15.22 -20.40
N LEU A 145 30.73 -16.11 -19.89
CA LEU A 145 30.40 -16.19 -18.48
C LEU A 145 31.21 -17.29 -17.80
N SER A 146 32.15 -16.89 -16.95
CA SER A 146 32.79 -17.85 -16.04
C SER A 146 31.76 -18.38 -15.02
N PRO A 147 31.90 -19.63 -14.57
CA PRO A 147 30.97 -20.23 -13.61
C PRO A 147 30.89 -19.45 -12.29
N ILE A 148 31.97 -18.79 -11.90
CA ILE A 148 32.06 -17.96 -10.69
C ILE A 148 31.06 -16.79 -10.73
N TRP A 149 30.91 -16.14 -11.89
CA TRP A 149 29.96 -15.02 -12.03
C TRP A 149 28.51 -15.47 -11.88
N MET A 150 28.18 -16.67 -12.38
CA MET A 150 26.84 -17.24 -12.22
C MET A 150 26.54 -17.66 -10.78
N GLU A 151 27.55 -18.12 -10.04
CA GLU A 151 27.40 -18.45 -8.62
C GLU A 151 27.20 -17.21 -7.76
N LEU A 152 28.00 -16.16 -8.00
CA LEU A 152 27.82 -14.84 -7.39
C LEU A 152 26.41 -14.29 -7.66
N TYR A 153 25.95 -14.36 -8.90
CA TYR A 153 24.59 -13.94 -9.27
C TYR A 153 23.49 -14.64 -8.48
N ARG A 154 23.57 -15.97 -8.35
CA ARG A 154 22.59 -16.74 -7.57
C ARG A 154 22.58 -16.31 -6.11
N MET A 155 23.75 -16.08 -5.52
CA MET A 155 23.86 -15.60 -4.15
C MET A 155 23.21 -14.21 -3.98
N PHE A 156 23.52 -13.28 -4.87
CA PHE A 156 22.98 -11.91 -4.83
C PHE A 156 21.47 -11.87 -5.04
N ILE A 157 20.95 -12.65 -5.99
CA ILE A 157 19.50 -12.78 -6.17
C ILE A 157 18.85 -13.35 -4.91
N ASN A 158 19.37 -14.43 -4.35
CA ASN A 158 18.77 -15.02 -3.13
C ASN A 158 18.74 -14.01 -1.97
N LEU A 159 19.79 -13.19 -1.85
CA LEU A 159 19.88 -12.11 -0.87
C LEU A 159 18.85 -11.00 -1.13
N ASP A 160 18.64 -10.58 -2.38
CA ASP A 160 17.57 -9.65 -2.75
C ASP A 160 16.18 -10.19 -2.39
N TYR A 161 15.89 -11.45 -2.71
CA TYR A 161 14.62 -12.08 -2.36
C TYR A 161 14.41 -12.18 -0.84
N PHE A 162 15.48 -12.41 -0.07
CA PHE A 162 15.44 -12.37 1.38
C PHE A 162 15.05 -10.97 1.90
N PHE A 163 15.69 -9.91 1.39
CA PHE A 163 15.35 -8.53 1.78
C PHE A 163 13.94 -8.11 1.35
N ILE A 164 13.50 -8.50 0.15
CA ILE A 164 12.12 -8.28 -0.33
C ILE A 164 11.12 -8.99 0.59
N SER A 165 11.42 -10.22 1.03
CA SER A 165 10.57 -10.97 1.95
C SER A 165 10.46 -10.29 3.32
N LEU A 166 11.60 -9.87 3.89
CA LEU A 166 11.63 -9.09 5.13
C LEU A 166 10.86 -7.77 5.02
N TYR A 167 11.05 -7.05 3.91
CA TYR A 167 10.29 -5.83 3.60
C TYR A 167 8.79 -6.11 3.55
N THR A 168 8.39 -7.19 2.88
CA THR A 168 6.98 -7.56 2.74
C THR A 168 6.35 -7.86 4.10
N ILE A 169 7.05 -8.60 4.96
CA ILE A 169 6.61 -8.86 6.34
C ILE A 169 6.48 -7.54 7.11
N PHE A 170 7.51 -6.68 7.07
CA PHE A 170 7.51 -5.38 7.73
C PHE A 170 6.36 -4.49 7.24
N ALA A 171 6.19 -4.32 5.94
CA ALA A 171 5.14 -3.51 5.33
C ALA A 171 3.75 -4.02 5.69
N THR A 172 3.59 -5.35 5.70
CA THR A 172 2.35 -6.02 6.09
C THR A 172 2.05 -5.75 7.56
N LEU A 173 2.98 -6.04 8.48
CA LEU A 173 2.81 -5.75 9.91
C LEU A 173 2.53 -4.28 10.18
N TYR A 174 3.22 -3.37 9.49
CA TYR A 174 3.00 -1.94 9.59
C TYR A 174 1.59 -1.56 9.13
N ALA A 175 1.12 -2.11 8.00
CA ALA A 175 -0.24 -1.90 7.52
C ALA A 175 -1.29 -2.46 8.49
N TYR A 176 -1.08 -3.66 9.03
CA TYR A 176 -1.94 -4.25 10.06
C TYR A 176 -2.03 -3.37 11.31
N TRP A 177 -0.90 -2.84 11.78
CA TRP A 177 -0.83 -1.94 12.94
C TRP A 177 -1.50 -0.59 12.66
N LYS A 178 -1.20 0.06 11.52
CA LYS A 178 -1.73 1.39 11.20
C LYS A 178 -3.19 1.39 10.78
N PHE A 179 -3.66 0.35 10.09
CA PHE A 179 -5.03 0.25 9.61
C PHE A 179 -5.95 -0.59 10.52
N GLY A 180 -5.41 -1.13 11.62
CA GLY A 180 -6.19 -1.60 12.76
C GLY A 180 -6.96 -2.91 12.55
N ILE A 181 -6.46 -3.84 11.74
CA ILE A 181 -7.10 -5.16 11.59
C ILE A 181 -6.96 -5.98 12.89
N ILE A 182 -5.90 -5.77 13.69
CA ILE A 182 -5.66 -6.54 14.94
C ILE A 182 -6.33 -5.91 16.19
N ILE A 183 -6.77 -4.64 16.13
CA ILE A 183 -7.39 -3.95 17.28
C ILE A 183 -8.68 -3.22 16.85
N LYS A 184 -9.56 -3.93 16.15
CA LYS A 184 -11.00 -3.65 16.15
C LYS A 184 -11.76 -4.85 16.70
N LEU A 185 -11.29 -5.41 17.81
CA LEU A 185 -12.19 -6.01 18.79
C LEU A 185 -13.05 -4.87 19.36
N GLN A 186 -14.15 -4.66 18.65
CA GLN A 186 -15.23 -3.70 18.88
C GLN A 186 -14.87 -2.22 18.68
N PRO A 187 -15.42 -1.55 17.64
CA PRO A 187 -15.77 -0.16 17.85
C PRO A 187 -16.68 -0.15 19.07
N LYS A 188 -16.23 0.48 20.18
CA LYS A 188 -17.10 0.86 21.29
C LYS A 188 -18.38 1.36 20.62
N LYS A 189 -19.51 0.65 20.79
CA LYS A 189 -20.81 1.15 20.36
C LYS A 189 -20.96 2.47 21.08
N VAL A 190 -20.57 3.58 20.45
CA VAL A 190 -20.92 4.90 20.92
C VAL A 190 -22.43 4.84 21.01
N HIS A 191 -23.00 4.98 22.21
CA HIS A 191 -24.44 4.97 22.37
C HIS A 191 -25.01 6.10 21.52
N TYR A 192 -25.47 5.77 20.31
CA TYR A 192 -25.89 6.70 19.28
C TYR A 192 -27.11 7.53 19.67
N LYS A 193 -27.75 7.22 20.80
CA LYS A 193 -28.93 7.92 21.31
C LYS A 193 -28.59 9.30 21.90
N ASP A 194 -27.42 9.47 22.51
CA ASP A 194 -27.09 10.72 23.22
C ASP A 194 -26.54 11.78 22.26
N ASN A 195 -25.63 11.40 21.35
CA ASN A 195 -25.06 12.31 20.35
C ASN A 195 -26.02 12.67 19.20
N ALA A 196 -27.20 12.06 19.12
CA ALA A 196 -28.23 12.48 18.16
C ALA A 196 -28.99 13.70 18.70
N LYS A 197 -29.35 13.67 19.99
CA LYS A 197 -30.02 14.78 20.68
C LYS A 197 -29.14 16.02 20.75
N GLU A 198 -27.86 15.89 21.11
CA GLU A 198 -26.96 17.06 21.17
C GLU A 198 -26.78 17.75 19.82
N ILE A 199 -26.69 16.97 18.73
CA ILE A 199 -26.60 17.51 17.38
C ILE A 199 -27.91 18.17 16.96
N GLU A 200 -29.05 17.58 17.32
CA GLU A 200 -30.37 18.13 17.02
C GLU A 200 -30.61 19.43 17.81
N VAL A 201 -30.18 19.50 19.07
CA VAL A 201 -30.19 20.72 19.89
C VAL A 201 -29.30 21.80 19.28
N TYR A 202 -28.08 21.46 18.84
CA TYR A 202 -27.17 22.42 18.19
C TYR A 202 -27.69 22.93 16.84
N PHE A 203 -28.31 22.06 16.03
CA PHE A 203 -28.93 22.49 14.78
C PHE A 203 -30.16 23.36 15.03
N ASN A 204 -30.99 23.02 16.02
CA ASN A 204 -32.13 23.83 16.40
C ASN A 204 -31.70 25.21 16.93
N SER A 205 -30.62 25.29 17.71
CA SER A 205 -30.09 26.59 18.16
C SER A 205 -29.56 27.43 17.00
N LEU A 206 -28.90 26.81 16.02
CA LEU A 206 -28.44 27.49 14.81
C LEU A 206 -29.58 28.01 13.93
N VAL A 207 -30.66 27.24 13.80
CA VAL A 207 -31.88 27.67 13.08
C VAL A 207 -32.52 28.85 13.81
N PHE A 208 -32.61 28.77 15.14
CA PHE A 208 -33.17 29.85 15.96
C PHE A 208 -32.35 31.14 15.87
N ASP A 209 -31.02 31.05 15.95
CA ASP A 209 -30.11 32.19 15.77
C ASP A 209 -30.19 32.78 14.36
N TRP A 210 -30.36 31.94 13.34
CA TRP A 210 -30.54 32.40 11.96
C TRP A 210 -31.86 33.12 11.77
N GLU A 211 -32.95 32.59 12.32
CA GLU A 211 -34.27 33.22 12.27
C GLU A 211 -34.29 34.55 13.02
N ASP A 212 -33.70 34.62 14.23
CA ASP A 212 -33.62 35.86 15.01
C ASP A 212 -32.80 36.94 14.29
N LYS A 213 -31.70 36.54 13.65
CA LYS A 213 -30.85 37.44 12.86
C LYS A 213 -31.52 37.91 11.57
N TYR A 214 -32.36 37.07 10.95
CA TYR A 214 -33.20 37.46 9.81
C TYR A 214 -34.32 38.40 10.25
N ARG A 215 -35.02 38.09 11.35
CA ARG A 215 -36.09 38.92 11.91
C ARG A 215 -35.61 40.32 12.27
N LYS A 216 -34.40 40.42 12.87
CA LYS A 216 -33.74 41.71 13.18
C LYS A 216 -33.27 42.50 11.95
N ARG A 217 -33.04 41.84 10.80
CA ARG A 217 -32.61 42.51 9.56
C ARG A 217 -33.76 42.96 8.68
N TYR A 218 -34.91 42.32 8.77
CA TYR A 218 -36.03 42.52 7.85
C TYR A 218 -37.31 42.92 8.58
N CYS A 219 -37.22 43.62 9.72
CA CYS A 219 -38.35 44.08 10.54
C CYS A 219 -39.64 44.32 9.72
N ILE A 220 -40.57 43.37 9.84
CA ILE A 220 -42.01 43.61 9.78
C ILE A 220 -42.47 43.60 11.24
#